data_AF-A0AAU8JXE0-F1
#
_entry.id   AF-A0AAU8JXE0-F1
#
_cell.length_a   1.000
_cell.length_b   1.000
_cell.length_c   1.000
_cell.angle_alpha   90.00
_cell.angle_beta   90.00
_cell.angle_gamma   90.00
#
_symmetry.space_group_name_H-M   'P 1'
#
loop_
_entity.id
_entity.type
_entity.pdbx_description
1 polymer ?
#
loop_
_entity_poly.entity_id
_entity_poly.type
_entity_poly.pdbx_seq_one_letter_code
_entity_poly.pdbx_strand_id
1 'polypeptide(L)'
;MTDALIQVGIETIGTLHPDAISLVGDGLYFDLGHRFRNPHHDPAMRYRTGLDPAVREHVLTTPGVMPMVERIAESAKAVLAAYADPRRLLVNVTIACRGGRHRSVAVAEAVAAYLRTDGIAVEVRHHHIGEPVIENQPPAL
;
A
#
# COMPACT_ATOMS: atom_id res chain seq x y z
N MET A 1 -5.53 17.41 23.27
CA MET A 1 -5.35 16.28 22.34
C MET A 1 -3.94 16.42 21.80
N THR A 2 -3.04 15.51 22.15
CA THR A 2 -1.63 15.57 21.74
C THR A 2 -1.52 15.51 20.23
N ASP A 3 -0.81 16.47 19.65
CA ASP A 3 -0.41 16.53 18.25
C ASP A 3 0.57 15.36 18.01
N ALA A 4 0.04 14.18 17.69
CA ALA A 4 0.86 13.00 17.47
C ALA A 4 1.54 13.14 16.12
N LEU A 5 2.86 13.36 16.14
CA LEU A 5 3.67 13.38 14.93
C LEU A 5 3.54 12.03 14.22
N ILE A 6 3.23 12.04 12.93
CA ILE A 6 3.16 10.83 12.11
C ILE A 6 4.53 10.13 12.14
N GLN A 7 4.51 8.83 12.43
CA GLN A 7 5.72 8.00 12.53
C GLN A 7 5.93 7.17 11.26
N VAL A 8 4.84 6.77 10.59
CA VAL A 8 4.89 6.02 9.33
C VAL A 8 3.94 6.65 8.31
N GLY A 9 4.48 7.01 7.15
CA GLY A 9 3.71 7.42 5.98
C GLY A 9 3.62 6.25 5.02
N ILE A 10 2.41 5.84 4.63
CA ILE A 10 2.19 4.78 3.65
C ILE A 10 1.63 5.39 2.38
N GLU A 11 2.32 5.23 1.27
CA GLU A 11 1.90 5.72 -0.03
C GLU A 11 1.60 4.57 -0.99
N THR A 12 0.55 4.70 -1.80
CA THR A 12 0.24 3.70 -2.83
C THR A 12 0.32 4.26 -4.23
N ILE A 13 1.00 3.53 -5.11
CA ILE A 13 1.20 3.93 -6.50
C ILE A 13 0.79 2.86 -7.52
N GLY A 14 0.59 3.28 -8.76
CA GLY A 14 0.38 2.43 -9.92
C GLY A 14 1.57 2.52 -10.86
N THR A 15 2.35 1.45 -11.02
CA THR A 15 3.60 1.46 -11.82
C THR A 15 3.42 1.72 -13.31
N LEU A 16 2.17 1.67 -13.81
CA LEU A 16 1.84 2.04 -15.20
C LEU A 16 1.58 3.54 -15.38
N HIS A 17 1.53 4.33 -14.30
CA HIS A 17 1.40 5.79 -14.39
C HIS A 17 2.78 6.43 -14.56
N PRO A 18 2.91 7.47 -15.41
CA PRO A 18 4.19 8.05 -15.80
C PRO A 18 4.96 8.72 -14.64
N ASP A 19 4.24 9.19 -13.63
CA ASP A 19 4.75 9.85 -12.43
C ASP A 19 5.08 8.88 -11.29
N ALA A 20 4.77 7.58 -11.43
CA ALA A 20 4.90 6.60 -10.36
C ALA A 20 6.29 6.55 -9.72
N ILE A 21 7.36 6.62 -10.52
CA ILE A 21 8.74 6.59 -10.00
C ILE A 21 9.09 7.83 -9.19
N SER A 22 8.52 8.99 -9.54
CA SER A 22 8.76 10.25 -8.84
C SER A 22 8.05 10.32 -7.48
N LEU A 23 7.08 9.44 -7.25
CA LEU A 23 6.36 9.31 -5.99
C LEU A 23 7.03 8.33 -5.02
N VAL A 24 8.07 7.60 -5.44
CA VAL A 24 8.83 6.73 -4.54
C VAL A 24 9.74 7.60 -3.67
N GLY A 25 9.37 7.74 -2.40
CA GLY A 25 10.14 8.48 -1.40
C GLY A 25 11.41 7.75 -0.93
N ASP A 26 12.10 8.39 0.01
CA ASP A 26 13.25 7.85 0.73
C ASP A 26 12.81 6.86 1.81
N GLY A 27 12.51 5.62 1.40
CA GLY A 27 12.04 4.62 2.35
C GLY A 27 11.92 3.22 1.77
N LEU A 28 10.96 2.47 2.30
CA LEU A 28 10.71 1.09 1.89
C LEU A 28 9.81 1.07 0.65
N TYR A 29 10.18 0.29 -0.36
CA TYR A 29 9.37 0.11 -1.58
C TYR A 29 9.00 -1.37 -1.76
N PHE A 30 7.70 -1.65 -1.92
CA PHE A 30 7.16 -2.99 -2.12
C PHE A 30 6.31 -3.06 -3.38
N ASP A 31 6.76 -3.82 -4.38
CA ASP A 31 6.03 -4.02 -5.63
C ASP A 31 5.18 -5.31 -5.62
N LEU A 32 3.87 -5.15 -5.72
CA LEU A 32 2.88 -6.23 -5.77
C LEU A 32 2.31 -6.44 -7.19
N GLY A 33 2.83 -5.72 -8.20
CA GLY A 33 2.27 -5.64 -9.55
C GLY A 33 2.11 -6.98 -10.26
N HIS A 34 3.01 -7.94 -9.99
CA HIS A 34 3.05 -9.27 -10.59
C HIS A 34 2.61 -10.39 -9.64
N ARG A 35 2.18 -10.05 -8.42
CA ARG A 35 1.81 -11.00 -7.39
C ARG A 35 0.32 -10.87 -7.04
N PHE A 36 -0.21 -11.94 -6.46
CA PHE A 36 -1.58 -12.06 -5.95
C PHE A 36 -2.70 -11.97 -7.00
N ARG A 37 -3.95 -12.28 -6.61
CA ARG A 37 -5.10 -12.22 -7.50
C ARG A 37 -5.31 -10.78 -7.97
N ASN A 38 -5.72 -10.63 -9.23
CA ASN A 38 -5.87 -9.32 -9.87
C ASN A 38 -7.35 -8.97 -10.05
N PRO A 39 -7.93 -8.06 -9.24
CA PRO A 39 -9.33 -7.65 -9.37
C PRO A 39 -9.68 -7.00 -10.71
N HIS A 40 -8.70 -6.53 -11.48
CA HIS A 40 -8.91 -5.88 -12.78
C HIS A 40 -9.60 -6.80 -13.80
N HIS A 41 -9.41 -8.12 -13.72
CA HIS A 41 -10.00 -9.07 -14.68
C HIS A 41 -11.45 -9.46 -14.34
N ASP A 42 -11.97 -9.05 -13.19
CA ASP A 42 -13.36 -9.28 -12.80
C ASP A 42 -14.18 -8.01 -13.10
N PRO A 43 -15.17 -8.07 -14.02
CA PRO A 43 -16.00 -6.92 -14.36
C PRO A 43 -16.70 -6.27 -13.15
N ALA A 44 -17.04 -7.04 -12.11
CA ALA A 44 -17.70 -6.53 -10.91
C ALA A 44 -16.75 -5.75 -9.97
N MET A 45 -15.44 -5.94 -10.13
CA MET A 45 -14.41 -5.27 -9.31
C MET A 45 -13.56 -4.27 -10.08
N ARG A 46 -13.49 -4.38 -11.41
CA ARG A 46 -12.60 -3.61 -12.28
C ARG A 46 -12.61 -2.10 -12.04
N TYR A 47 -13.79 -1.54 -11.81
CA TYR A 47 -14.00 -0.10 -11.61
C TYR A 47 -14.08 0.31 -10.13
N ARG A 48 -13.98 -0.66 -9.22
CA ARG A 48 -13.97 -0.44 -7.77
C ARG A 48 -12.54 -0.12 -7.29
N THR A 49 -12.34 -0.01 -5.99
CA THR A 49 -11.04 0.33 -5.39
C THR A 49 -10.69 -0.62 -4.28
N GLY A 50 -9.43 -0.64 -3.83
CA GLY A 50 -9.04 -1.44 -2.65
C GLY A 50 -9.71 -1.00 -1.34
N LEU A 51 -10.42 0.13 -1.32
CA LEU A 51 -11.24 0.57 -0.18
C LEU A 51 -12.61 -0.14 -0.15
N ASP A 52 -13.07 -0.65 -1.29
CA ASP A 52 -14.33 -1.38 -1.38
C ASP A 52 -14.22 -2.74 -0.67
N PRO A 53 -15.18 -3.11 0.22
CA PRO A 53 -15.11 -4.35 1.00
C PRO A 53 -14.89 -5.61 0.16
N ALA A 54 -15.60 -5.74 -0.97
CA ALA A 54 -15.48 -6.90 -1.86
C ALA A 54 -14.10 -7.01 -2.53
N VAL A 55 -13.51 -5.88 -2.95
CA VAL A 55 -12.17 -5.86 -3.54
C VAL A 55 -11.12 -6.14 -2.48
N ARG A 56 -11.26 -5.52 -1.30
CA ARG A 56 -10.37 -5.74 -0.16
C ARG A 56 -10.35 -7.21 0.25
N GLU A 57 -11.51 -7.82 0.42
CA GLU A 57 -11.63 -9.25 0.74
C GLU A 57 -11.02 -10.13 -0.36
N HIS A 58 -11.30 -9.84 -1.63
CA HIS A 58 -10.70 -10.59 -2.74
C HIS A 58 -9.17 -10.54 -2.73
N VAL A 59 -8.59 -9.37 -2.44
CA VAL A 59 -7.13 -9.20 -2.33
C VAL A 59 -6.59 -9.91 -1.09
N LEU A 60 -7.11 -9.61 0.10
CA LEU A 60 -6.55 -10.09 1.38
C LEU A 60 -6.69 -11.61 1.57
N THR A 61 -7.72 -12.22 0.98
CA THR A 61 -7.89 -13.69 1.00
C THR A 61 -7.02 -14.43 -0.03
N THR A 62 -6.25 -13.71 -0.83
CA THR A 62 -5.27 -14.36 -1.72
C THR A 62 -4.15 -15.00 -0.89
N PRO A 63 -3.80 -16.28 -1.12
CA PRO A 63 -2.70 -16.92 -0.41
C PRO A 63 -1.41 -16.10 -0.46
N GLY A 64 -0.82 -15.86 0.71
CA GLY A 64 0.42 -15.10 0.86
C GLY A 64 0.25 -13.59 1.06
N VAL A 65 -0.95 -13.02 0.90
CA VAL A 65 -1.15 -11.56 1.10
C VAL A 65 -1.03 -11.18 2.58
N MET A 66 -1.68 -11.89 3.50
CA MET A 66 -1.57 -11.58 4.93
C MET A 66 -0.13 -11.70 5.47
N PRO A 67 0.65 -12.77 5.15
CA PRO A 67 2.07 -12.80 5.48
C PRO A 67 2.88 -11.62 4.89
N MET A 68 2.51 -11.12 3.71
CA MET A 68 3.13 -9.93 3.13
C MET A 68 2.76 -8.66 3.90
N VAL A 69 1.49 -8.48 4.27
CA VAL A 69 1.02 -7.38 5.13
C VAL A 69 1.84 -7.33 6.43
N GLU A 70 1.95 -8.47 7.12
CA GLU A 70 2.75 -8.59 8.34
C GLU A 70 4.22 -8.24 8.10
N ARG A 71 4.83 -8.77 7.04
CA ARG A 71 6.24 -8.48 6.73
C ARG A 71 6.47 -6.99 6.45
N ILE A 72 5.60 -6.33 5.71
CA ILE A 72 5.69 -4.89 5.43
C ILE A 72 5.62 -4.08 6.73
N ALA A 73 4.66 -4.40 7.59
CA ALA A 73 4.52 -3.73 8.88
C ALA A 73 5.76 -3.92 9.77
N GLU A 74 6.26 -5.15 9.88
CA GLU A 74 7.47 -5.44 10.66
C GLU A 74 8.72 -4.75 10.08
N SER A 75 8.84 -4.63 8.75
CA SER A 75 9.92 -3.84 8.15
C SER A 75 9.82 -2.37 8.52
N ALA A 76 8.62 -1.77 8.49
CA ALA A 76 8.43 -0.39 8.91
C ALA A 76 8.80 -0.18 10.38
N LYS A 77 8.40 -1.09 11.27
CA LYS A 77 8.78 -1.08 12.69
C LYS A 77 10.28 -1.20 12.90
N ALA A 78 10.95 -2.08 12.16
CA ALA A 78 12.39 -2.26 12.27
C ALA A 78 13.16 -1.00 11.89
N VAL A 79 12.75 -0.32 10.80
CA VAL A 79 13.34 0.97 10.41
C VAL A 79 13.04 2.04 11.47
N LEU A 80 11.79 2.11 11.95
CA LEU A 80 11.39 3.07 12.98
C LEU A 80 12.22 2.91 14.26
N ALA A 81 12.47 1.67 14.69
CA ALA A 81 13.27 1.34 15.87
C ALA A 81 14.77 1.63 15.71
N ALA A 82 15.28 1.68 14.47
CA ALA A 82 16.67 2.01 14.19
C ALA A 82 16.97 3.52 14.34
N TYR A 83 15.94 4.36 14.39
CA TYR A 83 16.12 5.80 14.58
C TYR A 83 16.46 6.16 16.04
N ALA A 84 17.48 7.01 16.21
CA ALA A 84 17.97 7.44 17.53
C ALA A 84 17.07 8.49 18.22
N ASP A 85 16.29 9.28 17.45
CA ASP A 85 15.33 10.26 17.97
C ASP A 85 13.90 9.94 17.47
N PRO A 86 13.02 9.39 18.33
CA PRO A 86 11.65 9.02 17.96
C PRO A 86 10.73 10.20 17.61
N ARG A 87 11.14 11.45 17.86
CA ARG A 87 10.27 12.63 17.79
C ARG A 87 10.32 13.38 16.46
N ARG A 88 11.10 12.93 15.47
CA ARG A 88 11.33 13.69 14.23
C ARG A 88 11.37 12.87 12.94
N LEU A 89 11.14 11.56 13.00
CA LEU A 89 11.48 10.68 11.89
C LEU A 89 10.25 9.91 11.41
N LEU A 90 9.91 10.17 10.15
CA LEU A 90 8.83 9.55 9.39
C LEU A 90 9.42 8.42 8.56
N VAL A 91 8.96 7.18 8.75
CA VAL A 91 9.27 6.08 7.84
C VAL A 91 8.31 6.14 6.66
N ASN A 92 8.84 6.37 5.45
CA ASN A 92 8.07 6.30 4.23
C ASN A 92 7.98 4.84 3.72
N VAL A 93 6.78 4.37 3.43
CA VAL A 93 6.51 3.04 2.88
C VAL A 93 5.69 3.18 1.62
N THR A 94 6.26 2.88 0.47
CA THR A 94 5.57 2.87 -0.81
C THR A 94 5.14 1.45 -1.17
N ILE A 95 3.85 1.25 -1.45
CA ILE A 95 3.28 -0.03 -1.88
C ILE A 95 2.72 0.15 -3.30
N ALA A 96 3.30 -0.57 -4.25
CA ALA A 96 2.96 -0.44 -5.66
C ALA A 96 2.15 -1.64 -6.16
N CYS A 97 1.24 -1.37 -7.09
CA CYS A 97 0.73 -2.38 -8.01
C CYS A 97 0.68 -1.79 -9.42
N ARG A 98 0.19 -2.52 -10.43
CA ARG A 98 0.20 -1.98 -11.82
C ARG A 98 -0.61 -0.69 -11.99
N GLY A 99 -1.88 -0.71 -11.59
CA GLY A 99 -2.79 0.43 -11.79
C GLY A 99 -2.99 1.34 -10.57
N GLY A 100 -2.43 0.99 -9.41
CA GLY A 100 -2.53 1.82 -8.20
C GLY A 100 -3.92 1.89 -7.53
N ARG A 101 -4.88 1.10 -8.01
CA ARG A 101 -6.30 1.17 -7.60
C ARG A 101 -6.75 0.08 -6.62
N HIS A 102 -6.17 -1.13 -6.70
CA HIS A 102 -6.71 -2.32 -6.03
C HIS A 102 -5.75 -2.90 -4.97
N ARG A 103 -4.73 -3.64 -5.43
CA ARG A 103 -3.85 -4.46 -4.57
C ARG A 103 -3.04 -3.60 -3.61
N SER A 104 -2.40 -2.55 -4.13
CA SER A 104 -1.62 -1.63 -3.30
C SER A 104 -2.47 -0.95 -2.23
N VAL A 105 -3.66 -0.46 -2.61
CA VAL A 105 -4.63 0.17 -1.71
C VAL A 105 -5.08 -0.78 -0.60
N ALA A 106 -5.54 -1.98 -0.95
CA ALA A 106 -6.03 -2.95 0.04
C ALA A 106 -4.93 -3.40 1.01
N VAL A 107 -3.71 -3.60 0.52
CA VAL A 107 -2.56 -3.98 1.36
C VAL A 107 -2.11 -2.82 2.24
N ALA A 108 -2.07 -1.59 1.72
CA ALA A 108 -1.70 -0.40 2.50
C ALA A 108 -2.64 -0.17 3.69
N GLU A 109 -3.95 -0.29 3.47
CA GLU A 109 -4.94 -0.17 4.55
C GLU A 109 -4.78 -1.27 5.60
N ALA A 110 -4.48 -2.51 5.18
CA ALA A 110 -4.24 -3.61 6.10
C ALA A 110 -2.94 -3.41 6.92
N VAL A 111 -1.86 -2.93 6.29
CA VAL A 111 -0.60 -2.58 6.97
C VAL A 111 -0.83 -1.45 7.97
N ALA A 112 -1.56 -0.39 7.57
CA ALA A 112 -1.89 0.72 8.45
C ALA A 112 -2.70 0.27 9.66
N ALA A 113 -3.69 -0.61 9.46
CA ALA A 113 -4.47 -1.19 10.55
C ALA A 113 -3.55 -1.96 11.53
N TYR A 114 -2.65 -2.80 11.02
CA TYR A 114 -1.71 -3.56 11.82
C TYR A 114 -0.82 -2.63 12.68
N LEU A 115 -0.15 -1.66 12.06
CA LEU A 115 0.71 -0.71 12.77
C LEU A 115 -0.04 0.12 13.83
N ARG A 116 -1.29 0.51 13.54
CA ARG A 116 -2.14 1.24 14.51
C ARG A 116 -2.49 0.38 15.72
N THR A 117 -2.60 -0.95 15.59
CA THR A 117 -2.81 -1.83 16.76
C THR A 117 -1.62 -1.82 17.73
N ASP A 118 -0.43 -1.46 17.24
CA ASP A 118 0.78 -1.29 18.06
C ASP A 118 0.98 0.15 18.57
N GLY A 119 -0.02 1.03 18.38
CA GLY A 119 0.03 2.42 18.82
C GLY A 119 0.88 3.34 17.95
N ILE A 120 1.30 2.89 16.75
CA ILE A 120 2.09 3.68 15.81
C ILE A 120 1.18 4.66 15.07
N ALA A 121 1.57 5.94 15.01
CA ALA A 121 0.85 6.95 14.24
C ALA A 121 1.13 6.79 12.74
N VAL A 122 0.07 6.49 11.96
CA VAL A 122 0.15 6.19 10.52
C VAL A 122 -0.75 7.09 9.68
N GLU A 123 -0.17 7.70 8.65
CA GLU A 123 -0.90 8.35 7.55
C GLU A 123 -0.86 7.47 6.29
N VAL A 124 -1.97 7.41 5.54
CA VAL A 124 -2.04 6.68 4.28
C VAL A 124 -2.47 7.63 3.16
N ARG A 125 -1.75 7.59 2.03
CA ARG A 125 -2.07 8.36 0.82
C ARG A 125 -2.14 7.45 -0.40
N HIS A 126 -3.19 7.61 -1.19
CA HIS A 126 -3.37 6.86 -2.44
C HIS A 126 -3.27 7.77 -3.66
N HIS A 127 -2.15 7.73 -4.36
CA HIS A 127 -1.88 8.66 -5.46
C HIS A 127 -2.75 8.41 -6.71
N HIS A 128 -2.99 7.15 -7.05
CA HIS A 128 -3.64 6.77 -8.31
C HIS A 128 -5.01 6.11 -8.15
N ILE A 129 -5.60 6.15 -6.95
CA ILE A 129 -6.89 5.50 -6.69
C ILE A 129 -8.05 6.12 -7.49
N GLY A 130 -7.96 7.43 -7.77
CA GLY A 130 -8.95 8.18 -8.54
C GLY A 130 -8.73 8.17 -10.05
N GLU A 131 -7.54 7.78 -10.51
CA GLU A 131 -7.15 7.87 -11.92
C GLU A 131 -7.90 6.88 -12.81
N PRO A 132 -8.22 7.20 -14.07
CA PRO A 132 -8.91 6.30 -14.99
C PRO A 132 -8.33 4.88 -15.01
N VAL A 133 -9.20 3.88 -15.12
CA VAL A 133 -8.77 2.47 -15.20
C VAL A 133 -7.91 2.28 -16.44
N ILE A 134 -6.69 1.77 -16.25
CA ILE A 134 -5.82 1.38 -17.36
C ILE A 134 -6.36 0.08 -17.95
N GLU A 135 -6.89 0.14 -19.16
CA GLU A 135 -7.64 -0.94 -19.82
C GLU A 135 -6.73 -2.10 -20.26
N ASN A 136 -5.61 -1.79 -20.92
CA ASN A 136 -4.69 -2.78 -21.51
C ASN A 136 -3.47 -3.03 -20.61
N GLN A 137 -3.70 -3.46 -19.37
CA GLN A 137 -2.59 -3.81 -18.50
C GLN A 137 -1.82 -4.99 -19.11
N PRO A 138 -0.49 -4.89 -19.31
CA PRO A 138 0.29 -6.03 -19.79
C PRO A 138 0.16 -7.19 -18.80
N PRO A 139 0.23 -8.45 -19.28
CA PRO A 139 0.25 -9.62 -18.40
C PRO A 139 1.41 -9.48 -17.40
N ALA A 140 1.23 -10.07 -16.21
CA ALA A 140 2.35 -10.17 -15.29
C ALA A 140 3.46 -10.98 -15.98
N LEU A 141 4.63 -10.36 -16.20
CA LEU A 141 5.90 -11.05 -16.44
C LEU A 141 6.11 -12.13 -15.37
#